data_AF-A0A1H2CCQ7-F1
#
_entry.id   AF-A0A1H2CCQ7-F1
#
_cell.length_a   1.000
_cell.length_b   1.000
_cell.length_c   1.000
_cell.angle_alpha   90.00
_cell.angle_beta   90.00
_cell.angle_gamma   90.00
#
_symmetry.space_group_name_H-M   'P 1'
#
loop_
_entity.id
_entity.type
_entity.pdbx_description
1 polymer ?
#
loop_
_entity_poly.entity_id
_entity_poly.type
_entity_poly.pdbx_seq_one_letter_code
_entity_poly.pdbx_strand_id
1 'polypeptide(L)'
;MAPEPETPRPSRPSHPRRTNGSAGGDDRDSERGLRGLVGSGSSQVSVGAALRARDASRPSDDDLAEAERSLTIVRRNWLPREELPRR
;
A
#
# COMPACT_ATOMS: atom_id res chain seq x y z
N MET A 1 48.59 24.93 -24.08
CA MET A 1 47.39 24.08 -23.89
C MET A 1 47.31 23.76 -22.40
N ALA A 2 46.57 24.58 -21.64
CA ALA A 2 46.39 24.36 -20.20
C ALA A 2 45.19 23.41 -19.99
N PRO A 3 45.23 22.50 -18.99
CA PRO A 3 44.08 21.66 -18.71
C PRO A 3 42.99 22.46 -17.98
N GLU A 4 41.77 22.38 -18.52
CA GLU A 4 40.55 22.97 -17.95
C GLU A 4 40.23 22.41 -16.55
N PRO A 5 39.69 23.21 -15.62
CA PRO A 5 39.31 22.74 -14.29
C PRO A 5 38.03 21.88 -14.35
N GLU A 6 38.12 20.62 -13.91
CA GLU A 6 36.96 19.75 -13.71
C GLU A 6 35.98 20.39 -12.70
N THR A 7 34.75 20.60 -13.14
CA THR A 7 33.65 21.03 -12.28
C THR A 7 33.16 19.85 -11.42
N PRO A 8 33.02 20.01 -10.08
CA PRO A 8 32.52 18.92 -9.24
C PRO A 8 31.04 18.67 -9.54
N ARG A 9 30.69 17.41 -9.83
CA ARG A 9 29.30 16.99 -10.06
C ARG A 9 28.51 17.12 -8.76
N PRO A 10 27.30 17.70 -8.77
CA PRO A 10 26.50 17.85 -7.57
C PRO A 10 26.10 16.47 -7.02
N SER A 11 26.46 16.21 -5.77
CA SER A 11 26.02 15.03 -5.03
C SER A 11 24.50 15.06 -4.89
N ARG A 12 23.82 14.05 -5.43
CA ARG A 12 22.37 13.88 -5.24
C ARG A 12 22.08 13.73 -3.74
N PRO A 13 21.08 14.44 -3.18
CA PRO A 13 20.72 14.27 -1.79
C PRO A 13 20.28 12.83 -1.54
N SER A 14 21.00 12.14 -0.65
CA SER A 14 20.62 10.84 -0.11
C SER A 14 19.27 11.02 0.58
N HIS A 15 18.21 10.48 -0.02
CA HIS A 15 16.89 10.53 0.59
C HIS A 15 16.94 9.69 1.86
N PRO A 16 16.53 10.23 3.03
CA PRO A 16 16.57 9.48 4.26
C PRO A 16 15.72 8.22 4.09
N ARG A 17 16.37 7.08 4.25
CA ARG A 17 15.74 5.76 4.26
C ARG A 17 14.64 5.81 5.32
N ARG A 18 13.37 5.77 4.90
CA ARG A 18 12.24 5.67 5.84
C ARG A 18 12.44 4.40 6.66
N THR A 19 12.90 4.58 7.89
CA THR A 19 13.02 3.50 8.87
C THR A 19 11.60 3.08 9.21
N ASN A 20 11.22 1.90 8.74
CA ASN A 20 9.96 1.27 9.09
C ASN A 20 10.13 0.71 10.51
N GLY A 21 10.15 1.60 11.50
CA GLY A 21 10.50 1.31 12.88
C GLY A 21 9.29 1.36 13.82
N SER A 22 9.12 0.25 14.52
CA SER A 22 8.39 0.07 15.78
C SER A 22 6.86 0.10 15.74
N ALA A 23 6.29 -1.10 15.61
CA ALA A 23 5.02 -1.41 16.26
C ALA A 23 5.26 -1.38 17.78
N GLY A 24 4.74 -0.36 18.45
CA GLY A 24 4.85 -0.18 19.91
C GLY A 24 5.39 1.20 20.27
N GLY A 25 4.51 2.20 20.31
CA GLY A 25 4.83 3.56 20.72
C GLY A 25 3.56 4.33 21.02
N ASP A 26 3.54 4.98 22.18
CA ASP A 26 2.65 6.02 22.73
C ASP A 26 1.58 6.58 21.76
N ASP A 27 0.38 6.90 22.25
CA ASP A 27 -0.75 7.40 21.43
C ASP A 27 -0.34 8.56 20.49
N ARG A 28 0.64 9.37 20.92
CA ARG A 28 1.22 10.47 20.14
C ARG A 28 2.03 10.01 18.91
N ASP A 29 2.74 8.88 19.00
CA ASP A 29 3.47 8.29 17.89
C ASP A 29 2.51 7.59 16.92
N SER A 30 1.43 7.01 17.45
CA SER A 30 0.34 6.45 16.67
C SER A 30 -0.36 7.54 15.84
N GLU A 31 -0.70 8.68 16.44
CA GLU A 31 -1.28 9.85 15.72
C GLU A 31 -0.35 10.39 14.61
N ARG A 32 0.96 10.44 14.87
CA ARG A 32 1.96 10.87 13.87
C ARG A 32 2.08 9.88 12.71
N GLY A 33 1.99 8.57 12.99
CA GLY A 33 1.96 7.52 11.99
C GLY A 33 0.74 7.60 11.07
N LEU A 34 -0.44 7.91 11.63
CA LEU A 34 -1.70 8.05 10.89
C LEU A 34 -1.68 9.25 9.92
N ARG A 35 -1.01 10.36 10.27
CA ARG A 35 -0.88 11.53 9.39
C ARG A 35 -0.06 11.24 8.12
N GLY A 36 0.78 10.20 8.14
CA GLY A 36 1.52 9.74 6.97
C GLY A 36 0.71 8.81 6.05
N LEU A 37 -0.43 8.29 6.53
CA LEU A 37 -1.32 7.43 5.75
C LEU A 37 -2.35 8.25 4.96
N VAL A 38 -2.79 9.38 5.54
CA VAL A 38 -3.83 10.24 4.96
C VAL A 38 -3.24 11.34 4.08
N GLY A 39 -3.52 11.27 2.77
CA GLY A 39 -3.08 12.26 1.79
C GLY A 39 -4.11 13.37 1.56
N SER A 40 -3.65 14.58 1.24
CA SER A 40 -4.51 15.72 0.88
C SER A 40 -4.98 15.71 -0.58
N GLY A 41 -4.73 14.63 -1.31
CA GLY A 41 -5.15 14.46 -2.70
C GLY A 41 -6.58 13.93 -2.81
N SER A 42 -7.01 13.60 -4.03
CA SER A 42 -8.33 13.00 -4.28
C SER A 42 -8.54 11.66 -3.57
N SER A 43 -7.46 10.97 -3.17
CA SER A 43 -7.49 9.74 -2.37
C SER A 43 -6.98 9.99 -0.96
N GLN A 44 -7.78 9.60 0.04
CA GLN A 44 -7.47 9.70 1.46
C GLN A 44 -6.40 8.69 1.92
N VAL A 45 -5.99 7.73 1.09
CA VAL A 45 -4.99 6.72 1.45
C VAL A 45 -3.99 6.58 0.31
N SER A 46 -2.69 6.60 0.62
CA SER A 46 -1.65 6.35 -0.39
C SER A 46 -1.73 4.92 -0.93
N VAL A 47 -1.26 4.69 -2.17
CA VAL A 47 -1.28 3.36 -2.79
C VAL A 47 -0.56 2.31 -1.93
N GLY A 48 0.62 2.63 -1.39
CA GLY A 48 1.38 1.71 -0.55
C GLY A 48 0.67 1.38 0.77
N ALA A 49 0.01 2.36 1.38
CA ALA A 49 -0.81 2.15 2.57
C ALA A 49 -2.03 1.27 2.26
N ALA A 50 -2.69 1.50 1.12
CA ALA A 50 -3.83 0.70 0.68
C ALA A 50 -3.45 -0.76 0.41
N LEU A 51 -2.30 -1.01 -0.22
CA LEU A 51 -1.80 -2.38 -0.45
C LEU A 51 -1.50 -3.10 0.86
N ARG A 52 -0.81 -2.45 1.81
CA ARG A 52 -0.60 -3.05 3.14
C ARG A 52 -1.89 -3.31 3.89
N ALA A 53 -2.85 -2.39 3.84
CA ALA A 53 -4.14 -2.57 4.49
C ALA A 53 -4.85 -3.81 3.96
N ARG A 54 -4.80 -4.06 2.65
CA ARG A 54 -5.35 -5.28 2.03
C ARG A 54 -4.66 -6.56 2.52
N ASP A 55 -3.34 -6.52 2.69
CA ASP A 55 -2.59 -7.67 3.20
C ASP A 55 -2.91 -7.94 4.68
N ALA A 56 -3.04 -6.89 5.49
CA ALA A 56 -3.43 -6.99 6.89
C ALA A 56 -4.89 -7.43 7.07
N SER A 57 -5.77 -7.07 6.12
CA SER A 57 -7.19 -7.41 6.14
C SER A 57 -7.50 -8.72 5.40
N ARG A 58 -6.52 -9.60 5.20
CA ARG A 58 -6.82 -10.91 4.58
C ARG A 58 -7.76 -11.70 5.50
N PRO A 59 -8.89 -12.20 4.98
CA PRO A 59 -9.79 -13.05 5.75
C PRO A 59 -9.06 -14.29 6.27
N SER A 60 -9.41 -14.70 7.48
CA SER A 60 -9.01 -15.99 8.04
C SER A 60 -9.84 -17.14 7.45
N ASP A 61 -9.42 -18.38 7.70
CA ASP A 61 -10.17 -19.56 7.27
C ASP A 61 -11.54 -19.66 7.96
N ASP A 62 -11.64 -19.23 9.22
CA ASP A 62 -12.91 -19.16 9.96
C ASP A 62 -13.87 -18.12 9.33
N ASP A 63 -13.34 -16.97 8.91
CA ASP A 63 -14.13 -15.95 8.20
C ASP A 63 -14.68 -16.51 6.88
N LEU A 64 -13.88 -17.32 6.17
CA LEU A 64 -14.31 -17.98 4.93
C LEU A 64 -15.38 -19.05 5.21
N ALA A 65 -15.20 -19.87 6.24
CA ALA A 65 -16.17 -20.90 6.63
C ALA A 65 -17.50 -20.31 7.14
N GLU A 66 -17.46 -19.16 7.81
CA GLU A 66 -18.66 -18.41 8.19
C GLU A 66 -19.35 -17.79 6.97
N ALA A 67 -18.57 -17.19 6.05
CA ALA A 67 -19.10 -16.62 4.83
C ALA A 67 -19.81 -17.68 3.95
N GLU A 68 -19.26 -18.88 3.83
CA GLU A 68 -19.87 -19.98 3.08
C GLU A 68 -21.25 -20.39 3.63
N ARG A 69 -21.41 -20.36 4.96
CA ARG A 69 -22.66 -20.74 5.63
C ARG A 69 -23.71 -19.61 5.64
N SER A 70 -23.27 -18.36 5.69
CA SER A 70 -24.16 -17.21 5.97
C SER A 70 -24.45 -16.31 4.76
N LEU A 71 -23.55 -16.23 3.77
CA LEU A 71 -23.70 -15.28 2.66
C LEU A 71 -24.45 -15.90 1.48
N THR A 72 -25.51 -15.23 1.03
CA THR A 72 -26.19 -15.58 -0.22
C THR A 72 -25.48 -14.94 -1.41
N ILE A 73 -24.86 -15.74 -2.28
CA ILE A 73 -24.17 -15.26 -3.49
C ILE A 73 -25.16 -15.16 -4.65
N VAL A 74 -25.40 -13.94 -5.14
CA VAL A 74 -26.27 -13.69 -6.32
C VAL A 74 -25.42 -13.38 -7.55
N ARG A 75 -25.52 -14.21 -8.60
CA ARG A 75 -24.73 -14.09 -9.84
C ARG A 75 -25.55 -13.53 -11.01
N ARG A 76 -25.83 -12.22 -11.00
CA ARG A 76 -26.51 -11.55 -12.12
C ARG A 76 -25.49 -11.10 -13.16
N ASN A 77 -25.70 -11.43 -14.43
CA ASN A 77 -24.83 -11.03 -15.56
C ASN A 77 -23.35 -11.36 -15.35
N TRP A 78 -23.05 -12.39 -14.54
CA TRP A 78 -21.69 -12.80 -14.25
C TRP A 78 -21.26 -13.87 -15.26
N LEU A 79 -20.19 -13.59 -16.01
CA LEU A 79 -19.56 -14.56 -16.90
C LEU A 79 -18.32 -15.15 -16.19
N PRO A 80 -18.23 -16.49 -16.04
CA PRO A 80 -17.05 -17.13 -15.49
C PRO A 80 -15.78 -16.76 -16.23
N ARG A 81 -14.65 -16.72 -15.50
CA ARG A 81 -13.34 -16.37 -16.08
C ARG A 81 -12.94 -17.36 -17.18
N GLU A 82 -13.32 -18.61 -17.02
CA GLU A 82 -13.09 -19.71 -17.95
C GLU A 82 -13.80 -19.48 -19.30
N GLU A 83 -14.88 -18.70 -19.29
CA GLU A 83 -15.72 -18.39 -20.45
C GLU A 83 -15.37 -17.05 -21.12
N LEU A 84 -14.45 -16.26 -20.53
CA LEU A 84 -14.00 -15.00 -21.11
C LEU A 84 -13.01 -15.24 -22.27
N PRO A 85 -13.09 -14.47 -23.37
CA PRO A 85 -12.11 -14.56 -24.45
C PRO A 85 -10.69 -14.23 -23.93
N ARG A 86 -9.74 -15.14 -24.14
CA ARG A 86 -8.32 -14.86 -23.87
C ARG A 86 -7.76 -14.00 -25.01
N ARG A 87 -7.16 -12.86 -24.68
CA ARG A 87 -6.40 -12.00 -25.60
C ARG A 87 -4.91 -12.22 -25.40
#